data_AF-A0A839PI76-F1
#
_entry.id   AF-A0A839PI76-F1
#
_cell.length_a   1.000
_cell.length_b   1.000
_cell.length_c   1.000
_cell.angle_alpha   90.00
_cell.angle_beta   90.00
_cell.angle_gamma   90.00
#
_symmetry.space_group_name_H-M   'P 1'
#
loop_
_entity.id
_entity.type
_entity.pdbx_description
1 polymer ?
#
loop_
_entity_poly.entity_id
_entity_poly.type
_entity_poly.pdbx_seq_one_letter_code
_entity_poly.pdbx_strand_id
1 'polypeptide(L)'
;MLRRLYDWTLSLASRKSAQWWLAFIAFVESSVFLVPADVLFLPMALARPERAYRYALIATIASVLGGIAGWYLGYHAYETVAKPVLEMYGKLDTFEQLRGTTSADAILLMLITSGLAHLPPIKVVTILSGAAGVNIWVFIVSAILARGARFFFLAWLLRRYGEPIREFIEKRLGLIAGAISVAIILLFVAVKYLN
;
A
#
# COMPACT_ATOMS: atom_id res chain seq x y z
N MET A 1 -1.25 -23.01 -21.31
CA MET A 1 -1.60 -21.58 -21.42
C MET A 1 -1.10 -20.76 -20.23
N LEU A 2 -1.40 -21.16 -18.98
CA LEU A 2 -0.96 -20.45 -17.76
C LEU A 2 0.56 -20.29 -17.60
N ARG A 3 1.37 -21.31 -17.93
CA ARG A 3 2.85 -21.21 -17.90
C ARG A 3 3.39 -20.16 -18.87
N ARG A 4 2.88 -20.10 -20.10
CA ARG A 4 3.26 -19.04 -21.07
C ARG A 4 2.89 -17.64 -20.57
N LEU A 5 1.73 -17.47 -19.94
CA LEU A 5 1.33 -16.18 -19.34
C LEU A 5 2.21 -15.81 -18.14
N TYR A 6 2.61 -16.79 -17.32
CA TYR A 6 3.56 -16.60 -16.23
C TYR A 6 4.93 -16.17 -16.75
N ASP A 7 5.49 -16.89 -17.72
CA ASP A 7 6.78 -16.57 -18.34
C ASP A 7 6.74 -15.21 -19.04
N TRP A 8 5.62 -14.87 -19.68
CA TRP A 8 5.41 -13.55 -20.29
C TRP A 8 5.38 -12.44 -19.24
N THR A 9 4.67 -12.63 -18.12
CA THR A 9 4.64 -11.68 -16.99
C THR A 9 6.03 -11.51 -16.38
N LEU A 10 6.79 -12.60 -16.20
CA LEU A 10 8.19 -12.54 -15.77
C LEU A 10 9.07 -11.77 -16.77
N SER A 11 8.86 -11.97 -18.07
CA SER A 11 9.59 -11.26 -19.12
C SER A 11 9.33 -9.75 -19.08
N LEU A 12 8.07 -9.34 -18.83
CA LEU A 12 7.65 -7.95 -18.64
C LEU A 12 8.27 -7.35 -17.38
N ALA A 13 8.21 -8.07 -16.26
CA ALA A 13 8.81 -7.69 -14.98
C ALA A 13 10.35 -7.54 -15.05
N SER A 14 10.99 -8.21 -16.00
CA SER A 14 12.44 -8.12 -16.23
C SER A 14 12.89 -6.87 -17.01
N ARG A 15 11.95 -6.10 -17.59
CA ARG A 15 12.28 -4.90 -18.39
C ARG A 15 12.71 -3.72 -17.51
N LYS A 16 13.53 -2.81 -18.05
CA LYS A 16 13.91 -1.56 -17.35
C LYS A 16 12.68 -0.69 -17.05
N SER A 17 11.67 -0.71 -17.92
CA SER A 17 10.40 0.02 -17.74
C SER A 17 9.57 -0.49 -16.56
N ALA A 18 9.75 -1.74 -16.11
CA ALA A 18 8.99 -2.29 -14.99
C ALA A 18 9.29 -1.55 -13.67
N GLN A 19 10.50 -0.98 -13.51
CA GLN A 19 10.85 -0.16 -12.36
C GLN A 19 10.07 1.16 -12.32
N TRP A 20 9.84 1.78 -13.48
CA TRP A 20 9.03 2.98 -13.60
C TRP A 20 7.56 2.70 -13.31
N TRP A 21 7.03 1.57 -13.80
CA TRP A 21 5.68 1.13 -13.46
C TRP A 21 5.53 0.81 -11.97
N LEU A 22 6.54 0.20 -11.34
CA LEU A 22 6.55 -0.04 -9.90
C LEU A 22 6.51 1.27 -9.12
N ALA A 23 7.32 2.26 -9.50
CA ALA A 23 7.30 3.57 -8.88
C ALA A 23 5.94 4.26 -9.07
N PHE A 24 5.42 4.28 -10.30
CA PHE A 24 4.14 4.90 -10.59
C PHE A 24 2.97 4.26 -9.82
N ILE A 25 2.88 2.92 -9.82
CA ILE A 25 1.83 2.19 -9.11
C ILE A 25 1.97 2.39 -7.60
N ALA A 26 3.18 2.33 -7.03
CA ALA A 26 3.39 2.56 -5.59
C ALA A 26 3.04 3.98 -5.16
N PHE A 27 3.30 4.97 -6.02
CA PHE A 27 2.89 6.36 -5.80
C PHE A 27 1.37 6.49 -5.83
N VAL A 28 0.73 6.03 -6.91
CA VAL A 28 -0.72 6.13 -7.11
C VAL A 28 -1.50 5.35 -6.05
N GLU A 29 -1.05 4.14 -5.71
CA GLU A 29 -1.62 3.32 -4.64
C GLU A 29 -1.66 4.10 -3.32
N SER A 30 -0.57 4.80 -3.00
CA SER A 30 -0.46 5.56 -1.76
C SER A 30 -1.23 6.88 -1.79
N SER A 31 -1.49 7.46 -2.97
CA SER A 31 -2.15 8.76 -3.08
C SER A 31 -3.68 8.65 -3.21
N VAL A 32 -4.18 7.86 -4.16
CA VAL A 32 -5.58 7.99 -4.64
C VAL A 32 -6.30 6.65 -4.83
N PHE A 33 -5.69 5.54 -4.40
CA PHE A 33 -6.27 4.19 -4.46
C PHE A 33 -6.25 3.56 -5.87
N LEU A 34 -5.27 2.71 -6.13
CA LEU A 34 -5.30 1.69 -7.19
C LEU A 34 -4.46 0.47 -6.76
N VAL A 35 -4.45 -0.60 -7.58
CA VAL A 35 -3.87 -1.96 -7.37
C VAL A 35 -2.61 -2.00 -6.46
N PRO A 36 -2.49 -2.99 -5.54
CA PRO A 36 -1.34 -3.07 -4.63
C PRO A 36 -0.01 -3.15 -5.38
N ALA A 37 0.96 -2.29 -5.04
CA ALA A 37 2.29 -2.30 -5.65
C ALA A 37 3.01 -3.64 -5.43
N ASP A 38 2.63 -4.37 -4.39
CA ASP A 38 3.07 -5.74 -4.11
C ASP A 38 2.84 -6.67 -5.30
N VAL A 39 1.75 -6.49 -6.06
CA VAL A 39 1.41 -7.31 -7.24
C VAL A 39 2.49 -7.21 -8.32
N LEU A 40 3.15 -6.06 -8.45
CA LEU A 40 4.24 -5.88 -9.39
C LEU A 40 5.61 -6.13 -8.75
N PHE A 41 5.79 -5.76 -7.48
CA PHE A 41 7.03 -5.94 -6.74
C PHE A 41 7.42 -7.42 -6.58
N LEU A 42 6.49 -8.28 -6.17
CA LEU A 42 6.71 -9.72 -5.97
C LEU A 42 7.27 -10.44 -7.21
N PRO A 43 6.63 -10.38 -8.40
CA PRO A 43 7.15 -11.04 -9.59
C PRO A 43 8.47 -10.43 -10.07
N MET A 44 8.70 -9.12 -9.89
CA MET A 44 9.99 -8.49 -10.22
C MET A 44 11.12 -9.00 -9.31
N ALA A 45 10.88 -9.06 -8.00
CA ALA A 45 11.83 -9.56 -7.03
C ALA A 45 12.09 -11.06 -7.19
N LEU A 46 11.09 -11.86 -7.54
CA LEU A 46 11.26 -13.28 -7.88
C LEU A 46 12.01 -13.50 -9.19
N ALA A 47 11.75 -12.67 -10.21
CA ALA A 47 12.45 -12.77 -11.51
C ALA A 47 13.94 -12.43 -11.39
N ARG A 48 14.28 -11.45 -10.54
CA ARG A 48 15.67 -11.03 -10.30
C ARG A 48 15.91 -10.78 -8.81
N PRO A 49 16.14 -11.82 -8.01
CA PRO A 49 16.34 -11.72 -6.56
C PRO A 49 17.51 -10.80 -6.18
N GLU A 50 18.57 -10.76 -7.00
CA GLU A 50 19.72 -9.88 -6.81
C GLU A 50 19.37 -8.39 -6.80
N ARG A 51 18.26 -8.01 -7.43
CA ARG A 51 17.78 -6.62 -7.51
C ARG A 51 16.62 -6.33 -6.56
N ALA A 52 16.18 -7.29 -5.74
CA ALA A 52 15.03 -7.15 -4.85
C ALA A 52 15.13 -5.91 -3.93
N TYR A 53 16.31 -5.65 -3.35
CA TYR A 53 16.51 -4.47 -2.51
C TYR A 53 16.40 -3.14 -3.28
N ARG A 54 16.82 -3.12 -4.55
CA ARG A 54 16.65 -1.92 -5.40
C ARG A 54 15.17 -1.67 -5.68
N TYR A 55 14.40 -2.73 -5.96
CA TYR A 55 12.96 -2.62 -6.15
C TYR A 55 12.26 -2.15 -4.87
N ALA A 56 12.67 -2.64 -3.70
CA ALA A 56 12.13 -2.22 -2.41
C ALA A 56 12.42 -0.75 -2.13
N LEU A 57 13.62 -0.27 -2.45
CA LEU A 57 13.98 1.15 -2.32
C LEU A 57 13.10 2.03 -3.22
N ILE A 58 12.96 1.67 -4.49
CA ILE A 58 12.12 2.41 -5.45
C ILE A 58 10.66 2.45 -4.98
N ALA A 59 10.11 1.30 -4.59
CA ALA A 59 8.74 1.20 -4.08
C ALA A 59 8.56 2.04 -2.81
N THR A 60 9.53 2.02 -1.89
CA THR A 60 9.48 2.81 -0.64
C THR A 60 9.48 4.30 -0.95
N ILE A 61 10.41 4.78 -1.77
CA ILE A 61 10.51 6.21 -2.13
C ILE A 61 9.22 6.66 -2.81
N ALA A 62 8.76 5.93 -3.82
CA ALA A 62 7.55 6.30 -4.56
C ALA A 62 6.30 6.24 -3.67
N SER A 63 6.21 5.24 -2.79
CA SER A 63 5.12 5.12 -1.83
C SER A 63 5.11 6.26 -0.82
N VAL A 64 6.26 6.66 -0.28
CA VAL A 64 6.36 7.79 0.65
C VAL A 64 5.96 9.10 -0.03
N LEU A 65 6.44 9.34 -1.26
CA LEU A 65 6.03 10.50 -2.06
C LEU A 65 4.51 10.50 -2.32
N GLY A 66 3.93 9.35 -2.63
CA GLY A 66 2.49 9.22 -2.79
C GLY A 66 1.72 9.44 -1.49
N GLY A 67 2.30 9.06 -0.36
CA GLY A 67 1.75 9.28 0.98
C GLY A 67 1.77 10.74 1.37
N ILE A 68 2.83 11.48 1.02
CA ILE A 68 2.92 12.93 1.19
C ILE A 68 1.81 13.62 0.39
N ALA A 69 1.58 13.20 -0.85
CA ALA A 69 0.48 13.73 -1.66
C ALA A 69 -0.89 13.43 -1.02
N GLY A 70 -1.10 12.22 -0.50
CA GLY A 70 -2.32 11.85 0.23
C GLY A 70 -2.51 12.64 1.54
N TRP A 71 -1.43 12.90 2.27
CA TRP A 71 -1.44 13.74 3.48
C TRP A 71 -1.85 15.18 3.13
N TYR A 72 -1.29 15.74 2.05
CA TYR A 72 -1.62 17.09 1.60
C TYR A 72 -3.08 17.20 1.13
N LEU A 73 -3.57 16.18 0.42
CA LEU A 73 -4.98 16.05 0.05
C LEU A 73 -5.87 16.03 1.30
N GLY A 74 -5.51 15.26 2.34
CA GLY A 74 -6.26 15.23 3.60
C GLY A 74 -6.25 16.55 4.36
N TYR A 75 -5.11 17.23 4.39
CA TYR A 75 -4.97 18.56 5.01
C TYR A 75 -5.85 19.60 4.30
N HIS A 76 -5.84 19.65 2.96
CA HIS A 76 -6.67 20.57 2.19
C HIS A 76 -8.15 20.19 2.25
N ALA A 77 -8.49 18.90 2.19
CA ALA A 77 -9.87 18.43 2.32
C ALA A 77 -10.46 18.76 3.69
N TYR A 78 -9.64 18.79 4.74
CA TYR A 78 -10.09 19.23 6.06
C TYR A 78 -10.54 20.70 6.06
N GLU A 79 -9.69 21.61 5.59
CA GLU A 79 -10.01 23.04 5.56
C GLU A 79 -11.17 23.36 4.60
N THR A 80 -11.24 22.68 3.45
CA THR A 80 -12.23 23.00 2.40
C THR A 80 -13.57 22.28 2.55
N VAL A 81 -13.60 21.09 3.15
CA VAL A 81 -14.81 20.24 3.22
C VAL A 81 -15.18 19.90 4.66
N ALA A 82 -14.24 19.40 5.46
CA ALA A 82 -14.57 18.93 6.81
C ALA A 82 -14.95 20.07 7.76
N LYS A 83 -14.21 21.18 7.73
CA LYS A 83 -14.43 22.36 8.56
C LYS A 83 -15.81 23.00 8.35
N PRO A 84 -16.24 23.35 7.12
CA PRO A 84 -17.58 23.91 6.90
C PRO A 84 -18.71 22.93 7.24
N VAL A 85 -18.50 21.62 7.06
CA VAL A 85 -19.47 20.61 7.49
C VAL A 85 -19.55 20.54 9.02
N LEU A 86 -18.41 20.51 9.72
CA LEU A 86 -18.36 20.47 11.18
C LEU A 86 -18.91 21.75 11.83
N GLU A 87 -18.71 22.91 11.18
CA GLU A 87 -19.36 24.18 11.53
C GLU A 87 -20.88 24.11 11.37
N MET A 88 -21.37 23.56 10.25
CA MET A 88 -22.81 23.36 10.02
C MET A 88 -23.46 22.47 11.09
N TYR A 89 -22.74 21.45 11.58
CA TYR A 89 -23.20 20.58 12.66
C TYR A 89 -22.92 21.12 14.08
N GLY A 90 -22.27 22.28 14.22
CA GLY A 90 -21.94 22.89 15.50
C GLY A 90 -20.97 22.06 16.37
N LYS A 91 -20.18 21.16 15.75
CA LYS A 91 -19.23 20.26 16.44
C LYS A 91 -17.77 20.61 16.18
N LEU A 92 -17.50 21.74 15.54
CA LEU A 92 -16.14 22.18 15.21
C LEU A 92 -15.25 22.29 16.45
N ASP A 93 -15.73 22.96 17.50
CA ASP A 93 -14.93 23.24 18.71
C ASP A 93 -14.58 21.95 19.47
N THR A 94 -15.50 20.99 19.53
CA THR A 94 -15.24 19.66 20.12
C THR A 94 -14.20 18.89 19.31
N PHE A 95 -14.24 19.00 17.99
CA PHE A 95 -13.29 18.34 17.11
C PHE A 95 -11.89 18.97 17.18
N GLU A 96 -11.79 20.30 17.24
CA GLU A 96 -10.53 21.02 17.42
C GLU A 96 -9.92 20.79 18.81
N GLN A 97 -10.73 20.68 19.87
CA GLN A 97 -10.25 20.28 21.20
C GLN A 97 -9.68 18.86 21.19
N LEU A 98 -10.34 17.92 20.53
CA LEU A 98 -9.84 16.55 20.34
C LEU A 98 -8.56 16.51 19.50
N ARG A 99 -8.47 17.36 18.47
CA ARG A 99 -7.27 17.53 17.64
C ARG A 99 -6.08 18.07 18.44
N GLY A 100 -6.34 19.00 19.36
CA GLY A 100 -5.32 19.58 20.25
C GLY A 100 -4.88 18.67 21.40
N THR A 101 -5.71 17.72 21.83
CA THR A 101 -5.42 16.80 22.96
C THR A 101 -5.00 15.39 22.52
N THR A 102 -5.29 14.97 21.29
CA THR A 102 -4.82 13.70 20.73
C THR A 102 -3.35 13.85 20.34
N SER A 103 -2.51 13.79 21.36
CA SER A 103 -1.06 13.83 21.29
C SER A 103 -0.53 12.83 20.26
N ALA A 104 0.55 13.25 19.59
CA ALA A 104 1.19 12.57 18.46
C ALA A 104 1.34 11.05 18.61
N ASP A 105 1.41 10.54 19.84
CA ASP A 105 1.53 9.12 20.20
C ASP A 105 0.35 8.24 19.75
N ALA A 106 -0.90 8.71 19.86
CA ALA A 106 -2.07 7.91 19.46
C ALA A 106 -2.13 7.75 17.93
N ILE A 107 -1.73 8.80 17.20
CA ILE A 107 -1.66 8.80 15.75
C ILE A 107 -0.42 8.02 15.26
N LEU A 108 0.70 8.10 15.99
CA LEU A 108 1.89 7.26 15.77
C LEU A 108 1.55 5.78 15.94
N LEU A 109 0.82 5.43 17.01
CA LEU A 109 0.34 4.07 17.27
C LEU A 109 -0.59 3.59 16.15
N MET A 110 -1.53 4.41 15.68
CA MET A 110 -2.38 4.06 14.53
C MET A 110 -1.58 3.93 13.21
N LEU A 111 -0.57 4.76 12.96
CA LEU A 111 0.29 4.69 11.77
C LEU A 111 1.16 3.44 11.77
N ILE A 112 1.76 3.11 12.92
CA ILE A 112 2.64 1.95 13.09
C ILE A 112 1.82 0.65 13.03
N THR A 113 0.69 0.58 13.72
CA THR A 113 -0.17 -0.61 13.72
C THR A 113 -0.87 -0.82 12.38
N SER A 114 -1.36 0.25 11.74
CA SER A 114 -1.97 0.13 10.41
C SER A 114 -0.93 -0.20 9.34
N GLY A 115 0.26 0.41 9.37
CA GLY A 115 1.35 0.14 8.44
C GLY A 115 1.83 -1.31 8.43
N LEU A 116 1.74 -2.01 9.57
CA LEU A 116 2.11 -3.42 9.72
C LEU A 116 0.98 -4.40 9.35
N ALA A 117 -0.29 -4.01 9.43
CA ALA A 117 -1.42 -4.95 9.36
C ALA A 117 -2.04 -5.14 7.96
N HIS A 118 -1.72 -4.30 6.97
CA HIS A 118 -2.28 -4.37 5.60
C HIS A 118 -3.78 -4.69 5.54
N LEU A 119 -4.56 -4.04 6.40
CA LEU A 119 -6.00 -3.99 6.32
C LEU A 119 -6.43 -2.73 5.53
N PRO A 120 -7.64 -2.71 4.94
CA PRO A 120 -8.23 -1.58 4.22
C PRO A 120 -8.05 -0.16 4.84
N PRO A 121 -7.90 0.05 6.18
CA PRO A 121 -7.84 1.38 6.78
C PRO A 121 -6.57 2.22 6.56
N ILE A 122 -5.45 1.71 6.01
CA ILE A 122 -4.16 2.49 5.95
C ILE A 122 -4.29 3.82 5.18
N LYS A 123 -5.14 3.86 4.16
CA LYS A 123 -5.33 5.05 3.30
C LYS A 123 -6.23 6.08 3.97
N VAL A 124 -7.22 5.62 4.73
CA VAL A 124 -8.03 6.44 5.62
C VAL A 124 -7.13 7.06 6.70
N VAL A 125 -6.21 6.29 7.28
CA VAL A 125 -5.22 6.82 8.24
C VAL A 125 -4.34 7.91 7.61
N THR A 126 -3.91 7.79 6.35
CA THR A 126 -3.06 8.80 5.70
C THR A 126 -3.80 10.13 5.48
N ILE A 127 -5.03 10.07 4.97
CA ILE A 127 -5.90 11.25 4.77
C ILE A 127 -6.31 11.84 6.12
N LEU A 128 -6.69 10.99 7.09
CA LEU A 128 -7.02 11.41 8.45
C LEU A 128 -5.81 12.00 9.18
N SER A 129 -4.59 11.54 8.91
CA SER A 129 -3.36 12.13 9.47
C SER A 129 -3.15 13.57 8.96
N GLY A 130 -3.44 13.80 7.67
CA GLY A 130 -3.47 15.14 7.09
C GLY A 130 -4.56 16.01 7.70
N ALA A 131 -5.77 15.47 7.79
CA ALA A 131 -6.91 16.18 8.39
C ALA A 131 -6.70 16.49 9.88
N ALA A 132 -6.15 15.55 10.64
CA ALA A 132 -5.79 15.71 12.05
C ALA A 132 -4.61 16.66 12.26
N GLY A 133 -3.89 17.09 11.21
CA GLY A 133 -2.78 18.04 11.33
C GLY A 133 -1.52 17.44 11.94
N VAL A 134 -1.30 16.12 11.77
CA VAL A 134 -0.08 15.46 12.20
C VAL A 134 1.13 16.11 11.54
N ASN A 135 2.19 16.37 12.31
CA ASN A 135 3.42 16.92 11.76
C ASN A 135 3.90 16.06 10.58
N ILE A 136 4.05 16.68 9.41
CA ILE A 136 4.42 16.02 8.16
C ILE A 136 5.74 15.25 8.28
N TRP A 137 6.69 15.72 9.10
CA TRP A 137 7.96 15.04 9.33
C TRP A 137 7.79 13.73 10.10
N VAL A 138 6.91 13.73 11.11
CA VAL A 138 6.57 12.52 11.86
C VAL A 138 5.89 11.51 10.93
N PHE A 139 4.95 11.97 10.11
CA PHE A 139 4.30 11.12 9.10
C PHE A 139 5.32 10.51 8.12
N ILE A 140 6.24 11.31 7.59
CA ILE A 140 7.27 10.84 6.64
C ILE A 140 8.16 9.79 7.30
N VAL A 141 8.67 10.04 8.51
CA VAL A 141 9.53 9.09 9.22
C VAL A 141 8.79 7.80 9.52
N SER A 142 7.57 7.88 10.05
CA SER A 142 6.73 6.71 10.31
C SER A 142 6.40 5.94 9.03
N ALA A 143 6.11 6.62 7.92
CA ALA A 143 5.82 6.00 6.63
C ALA A 143 7.06 5.30 6.05
N ILE A 144 8.24 5.92 6.13
CA ILE A 144 9.51 5.30 5.73
C ILE A 144 9.75 4.04 6.56
N LEU A 145 9.60 4.11 7.88
CA LEU A 145 9.84 2.97 8.77
C LEU A 145 8.85 1.83 8.50
N ALA A 146 7.55 2.11 8.52
CA ALA A 146 6.53 1.07 8.36
C ALA A 146 6.57 0.44 6.95
N ARG A 147 6.60 1.27 5.90
CA ARG A 147 6.53 0.79 4.51
C ARG A 147 7.87 0.27 4.03
N GLY A 148 8.96 0.95 4.40
CA GLY A 148 10.31 0.50 4.14
C GLY A 148 10.57 -0.85 4.81
N ALA A 149 10.25 -1.01 6.09
CA ALA A 149 10.42 -2.30 6.78
C ALA A 149 9.71 -3.42 6.04
N ARG A 150 8.47 -3.22 5.60
CA ARG A 150 7.72 -4.22 4.84
C ARG A 150 8.37 -4.57 3.50
N PHE A 151 8.65 -3.59 2.65
CA PHE A 151 9.23 -3.86 1.32
C PHE A 151 10.63 -4.48 1.43
N PHE A 152 11.45 -4.02 2.38
CA PHE A 152 12.77 -4.58 2.62
C PHE A 152 12.72 -5.96 3.25
N PHE A 153 11.76 -6.23 4.14
CA PHE A 153 11.53 -7.57 4.69
C PHE A 153 11.13 -8.56 3.58
N LEU A 154 10.20 -8.17 2.71
CA LEU A 154 9.82 -8.98 1.55
C LEU A 154 10.99 -9.15 0.58
N ALA A 155 11.76 -8.11 0.31
CA ALA A 155 12.96 -8.21 -0.52
C ALA A 155 13.99 -9.18 0.06
N TRP A 156 14.22 -9.13 1.38
CA TRP A 156 15.12 -10.04 2.09
C TRP A 156 14.63 -11.49 1.96
N LEU A 157 13.33 -11.73 2.19
CA LEU A 157 12.74 -13.06 2.12
C LEU A 157 12.85 -13.63 0.69
N LEU A 158 12.48 -12.84 -0.32
CA LEU A 158 12.54 -13.26 -1.73
C LEU A 158 13.97 -13.40 -2.24
N ARG A 159 14.93 -12.62 -1.71
CA ARG A 159 16.34 -12.79 -2.05
C ARG A 159 16.92 -14.07 -1.44
N ARG A 160 16.52 -14.42 -0.22
CA ARG A 160 17.04 -15.60 0.50
C ARG A 160 16.37 -16.91 0.08
N TYR A 161 15.07 -16.88 -0.21
CA TYR A 161 14.25 -18.06 -0.50
C TYR A 161 13.61 -18.04 -1.91
N GLY A 162 14.08 -17.16 -2.79
CA GLY A 162 13.48 -16.95 -4.11
C GLY A 162 13.41 -18.19 -4.99
N GLU A 163 14.45 -19.02 -5.02
CA GLU A 163 14.46 -20.30 -5.78
C GLU A 163 13.42 -21.31 -5.27
N PRO A 164 13.38 -21.67 -3.96
CA PRO A 164 12.32 -22.52 -3.42
C PRO A 164 10.91 -21.96 -3.65
N ILE A 165 10.73 -20.65 -3.49
CA ILE A 165 9.43 -19.98 -3.69
C ILE A 165 9.02 -20.06 -5.16
N ARG A 166 9.96 -19.85 -6.08
CA ARG A 166 9.72 -19.95 -7.52
C ARG A 166 9.31 -21.37 -7.90
N GLU A 167 10.05 -22.38 -7.44
CA GLU A 167 9.68 -23.78 -7.68
C GLU A 167 8.31 -24.14 -7.11
N PHE A 168 8.00 -23.66 -5.90
CA PHE A 168 6.69 -23.87 -5.27
C PHE A 168 5.56 -23.27 -6.11
N ILE A 169 5.74 -22.03 -6.57
CA ILE A 169 4.79 -21.33 -7.43
C ILE A 169 4.64 -22.06 -8.77
N GLU A 170 5.72 -22.46 -9.43
CA GLU A 170 5.69 -23.15 -10.72
C GLU A 170 5.04 -24.55 -10.65
N LYS A 171 5.23 -25.27 -9.54
CA LYS A 171 4.61 -26.59 -9.30
C LYS A 171 3.12 -26.48 -8.94
N ARG A 172 2.69 -25.41 -8.26
CA ARG A 172 1.29 -25.24 -7.77
C ARG A 172 0.48 -24.17 -8.51
N LEU A 173 1.02 -23.60 -9.58
CA LEU A 173 0.43 -22.47 -10.31
C LEU A 173 -1.02 -22.73 -10.75
N GLY A 174 -1.32 -23.95 -11.19
CA GLY A 174 -2.67 -24.36 -11.57
C GLY A 174 -3.66 -24.39 -10.40
N LEU A 175 -3.22 -24.87 -9.22
CA LEU A 175 -4.04 -24.90 -8.01
C LEU A 175 -4.28 -23.49 -7.45
N ILE A 176 -3.25 -22.65 -7.43
CA ILE A 176 -3.34 -21.27 -6.95
C ILE A 176 -4.28 -20.45 -7.85
N ALA A 177 -4.11 -20.55 -9.17
CA ALA A 177 -4.98 -19.87 -10.13
C ALA A 177 -6.44 -20.36 -10.04
N GLY A 178 -6.64 -21.67 -9.84
CA GLY A 178 -7.96 -22.24 -9.60
C GLY A 178 -8.61 -21.71 -8.32
N ALA A 179 -7.88 -21.71 -7.21
CA ALA A 179 -8.37 -21.22 -5.93
C ALA A 179 -8.72 -19.72 -5.95
N ILE A 180 -7.89 -18.89 -6.59
CA ILE A 180 -8.18 -17.46 -6.78
C ILE A 180 -9.43 -17.27 -7.64
N SER A 181 -9.57 -18.04 -8.73
CA SER A 181 -10.74 -17.95 -9.60
C SER A 181 -12.01 -18.31 -8.84
N VAL A 182 -11.99 -19.38 -8.04
CA VAL A 182 -13.11 -19.78 -7.18
C VAL A 182 -13.41 -18.71 -6.13
N ALA A 183 -12.39 -18.13 -5.49
CA ALA A 183 -12.57 -17.05 -4.52
C ALA A 183 -13.21 -15.80 -5.14
N ILE A 184 -12.80 -15.41 -6.36
CA ILE A 184 -13.40 -14.27 -7.09
C ILE A 184 -14.85 -14.57 -7.44
N ILE A 185 -15.16 -15.78 -7.89
CA ILE A 185 -16.53 -16.19 -8.19
C ILE A 185 -17.39 -16.18 -6.92
N LEU A 186 -16.89 -16.73 -5.81
CA LEU A 186 -17.59 -16.71 -4.53
C LEU A 186 -17.80 -15.29 -4.01
N LEU A 187 -16.81 -14.42 -4.14
CA LEU A 187 -16.94 -13.00 -3.76
C LEU A 187 -17.99 -12.30 -4.63
N PHE A 188 -18.00 -12.54 -5.94
CA PHE A 188 -18.99 -11.97 -6.85
C PHE A 188 -20.40 -12.47 -6.53
N VAL A 189 -20.56 -13.76 -6.26
CA VAL A 189 -21.83 -14.36 -5.84
C VAL A 189 -22.29 -13.78 -4.49
N ALA A 190 -21.39 -13.67 -3.52
CA ALA A 190 -21.68 -13.07 -2.22
C ALA A 190 -22.15 -11.61 -2.36
N VAL A 191 -21.42 -10.78 -3.11
CA VAL A 191 -21.81 -9.38 -3.36
C VAL A 191 -23.15 -9.28 -4.11
N LYS A 192 -23.45 -10.20 -5.02
CA LYS A 192 -24.72 -10.22 -5.76
C LYS A 192 -25.92 -10.69 -4.92
N TYR A 193 -25.71 -11.51 -3.90
CA TYR A 193 -26.77 -12.04 -3.04
C TYR A 193 -26.91 -11.29 -1.70
N LEU A 194 -25.92 -10.49 -1.30
CA LEU A 194 -25.96 -9.62 -0.11
C LEU A 194 -26.37 -8.17 -0.43
N ASN A 195 -26.46 -7.79 -1.71
CA ASN A 195 -27.14 -6.57 -2.19
C ASN A 195 -28.50 -6.94 -2.77
#